data_AF-A0A661QS94-F1
#
_entry.id   AF-A0A661QS94-F1
#
_cell.length_a   1.000
_cell.length_b   1.000
_cell.length_c   1.000
_cell.angle_alpha   90.00
_cell.angle_beta   90.00
_cell.angle_gamma   90.00
#
_symmetry.space_group_name_H-M   'P 1'
#
loop_
_entity.id
_entity.type
_entity.pdbx_description
1 polymer ?
#
loop_
_entity_poly.entity_id
_entity_poly.type
_entity_poly.pdbx_seq_one_letter_code
_entity_poly.pdbx_strand_id
1 'polypeptide(L)'
;MEPDILIIDEALAVGDIAFQHKCTDRIKKLQETGVSILFVSHNISAVKSLCQEAILLEKGRTIKEGKAEDVANYYHGLLAQNEQKKAGFSGAGQKKEKEEKPASDKTDLNNSAAHRVGTGEVFIDAVLLQDTAGNLLKSVQFNQDVSILVRMKARDKCRPAVVGCLIRDRFGIDLLGTNTAVEGLQLPEMEEGELCTIVFRMRVPLLKGSYSITVAVGYDPDRPLFYDWLDNAYVFEVFPPAHRKVVNCKLHLPINIEIYK
;
A
#
# COMPACT_ATOMS: atom_id res chain seq x y z
N MET A 1 -1.99 -34.63 17.82
CA MET A 1 -3.10 -34.59 16.84
C MET A 1 -2.85 -33.43 15.93
N GLU A 2 -2.89 -33.65 14.62
CA GLU A 2 -2.93 -32.58 13.62
C GLU A 2 -4.40 -32.38 13.24
N PRO A 3 -4.96 -31.18 13.35
CA PRO A 3 -6.38 -30.94 13.09
C PRO A 3 -6.65 -30.85 11.59
N ASP A 4 -7.83 -31.30 11.14
CA ASP A 4 -8.27 -31.12 9.75
C ASP A 4 -8.69 -29.67 9.47
N ILE A 5 -9.23 -28.99 10.49
CA ILE A 5 -9.68 -27.60 10.44
C ILE A 5 -9.16 -26.85 11.68
N LEU A 6 -8.53 -25.70 11.46
CA LEU A 6 -8.06 -24.81 12.51
C LEU A 6 -8.84 -23.48 12.46
N ILE A 7 -9.55 -23.16 13.55
CA ILE A 7 -10.26 -21.89 13.71
C ILE A 7 -9.45 -21.01 14.65
N ILE A 8 -9.16 -19.79 14.20
CA ILE A 8 -8.40 -18.81 14.96
C ILE A 8 -9.21 -17.52 14.99
N ASP A 9 -9.71 -17.17 16.18
CA ASP A 9 -10.47 -15.94 16.40
C ASP A 9 -9.66 -14.97 17.26
N GLU A 10 -9.18 -13.89 16.64
CA GLU A 10 -8.40 -12.79 17.24
C GLU A 10 -7.18 -13.19 18.10
N ALA A 11 -6.77 -14.46 18.10
CA ALA A 11 -5.75 -14.96 19.01
C ALA A 11 -4.33 -14.41 18.76
N LEU A 12 -4.06 -13.91 17.54
CA LEU A 12 -2.78 -13.28 17.19
C LEU A 12 -2.62 -11.85 17.73
N ALA A 13 -3.69 -11.25 18.27
CA ALA A 13 -3.64 -9.91 18.85
C ALA A 13 -3.05 -9.89 20.29
N VAL A 14 -2.83 -11.07 20.89
CA VAL A 14 -2.32 -11.22 22.27
C VAL A 14 -0.91 -11.82 22.25
N GLY A 15 0.00 -11.28 23.07
CA GLY A 15 1.38 -11.77 23.22
C GLY A 15 2.44 -10.85 22.62
N ASP A 16 3.72 -11.15 22.89
CA ASP A 16 4.84 -10.39 22.35
C ASP A 16 5.10 -10.71 20.87
N ILE A 17 5.90 -9.87 20.20
CA ILE A 17 6.22 -10.00 18.77
C ILE A 17 6.86 -11.37 18.46
N ALA A 18 7.69 -11.89 19.36
CA ALA A 18 8.36 -13.18 19.19
C ALA A 18 7.36 -14.35 19.23
N PHE A 19 6.34 -14.27 20.08
CA PHE A 19 5.26 -15.23 20.17
C PHE A 19 4.36 -15.18 18.94
N GLN A 20 3.98 -13.97 18.48
CA GLN A 20 3.20 -13.79 17.25
C GLN A 20 3.91 -14.38 16.03
N HIS A 21 5.24 -14.21 15.91
CA HIS A 21 6.03 -14.84 14.86
C HIS A 21 5.99 -16.37 14.95
N LYS A 22 6.19 -16.96 16.13
CA LYS A 22 6.10 -18.41 16.32
C LYS A 22 4.72 -18.96 15.94
N CYS A 23 3.66 -18.25 16.31
CA CYS A 23 2.28 -18.62 15.94
C CYS A 23 2.09 -18.55 14.43
N THR A 24 2.52 -17.46 13.78
CA THR A 24 2.43 -17.27 12.33
C THR A 24 3.18 -18.37 11.57
N ASP A 25 4.41 -18.69 11.98
CA ASP A 25 5.21 -19.76 11.35
C ASP A 25 4.56 -21.13 11.52
N ARG A 26 3.94 -21.39 12.69
CA ARG A 26 3.24 -22.65 12.92
C ARG A 26 1.98 -22.78 12.07
N ILE A 27 1.22 -21.69 11.92
CA ILE A 27 0.03 -21.61 11.06
C ILE A 27 0.41 -21.91 9.61
N LYS A 28 1.48 -21.29 9.09
CA LYS A 28 1.98 -21.56 7.73
C LYS A 28 2.37 -23.02 7.51
N LYS A 29 3.07 -23.63 8.46
CA LYS A 29 3.41 -25.06 8.39
C LYS A 29 2.18 -25.97 8.35
N LEU A 30 1.13 -25.62 9.11
CA LEU A 30 -0.12 -26.39 9.08
C LEU A 30 -0.85 -26.22 7.74
N GLN A 31 -0.83 -25.01 7.18
CA GLN A 31 -1.35 -24.75 5.84
C GLN A 31 -0.63 -25.57 4.76
N GLU A 32 0.71 -25.68 4.84
CA GLU A 32 1.51 -26.51 3.94
C GLU A 32 1.17 -28.00 4.02
N THR A 33 0.73 -28.48 5.19
CA THR A 33 0.24 -29.85 5.37
C THR A 33 -1.19 -30.09 4.87
N GLY A 34 -1.86 -29.06 4.34
CA GLY A 34 -3.22 -29.14 3.79
C GLY A 34 -4.34 -28.90 4.81
N VAL A 35 -4.02 -28.40 6.01
CA VAL A 35 -5.02 -28.04 7.02
C VAL A 35 -5.82 -26.83 6.55
N SER A 36 -7.15 -26.90 6.66
CA SER A 36 -8.02 -25.77 6.37
C SER A 36 -8.03 -24.78 7.53
N ILE A 37 -7.82 -23.50 7.25
CA ILE A 37 -7.69 -22.47 8.30
C ILE A 37 -8.79 -21.43 8.12
N LEU A 38 -9.62 -21.26 9.16
CA LEU A 38 -10.55 -20.15 9.26
C LEU A 38 -9.98 -19.12 10.23
N PHE A 39 -9.58 -17.97 9.69
CA PHE A 39 -8.93 -16.90 10.44
C PHE A 39 -9.83 -15.67 10.52
N VAL A 40 -10.13 -15.22 11.74
CA VAL A 40 -10.89 -14.01 12.02
C VAL A 40 -9.97 -12.99 12.67
N SER A 41 -9.83 -11.84 12.02
CA SER A 41 -8.97 -10.76 12.53
C SER A 41 -9.35 -9.41 11.93
N HIS A 42 -9.15 -8.35 12.72
CA HIS A 42 -9.15 -6.97 12.24
C HIS A 42 -7.76 -6.52 11.73
N ASN A 43 -6.71 -7.35 11.90
CA ASN A 43 -5.37 -7.07 11.40
C ASN A 43 -5.27 -7.49 9.92
N ILE A 44 -5.30 -6.48 9.06
CA ILE A 44 -5.34 -6.66 7.61
C ILE A 44 -4.06 -7.29 7.07
N SER A 45 -2.89 -6.91 7.63
CA SER A 45 -1.60 -7.49 7.22
C SER A 45 -1.53 -8.99 7.53
N ALA A 46 -2.11 -9.42 8.65
CA ALA A 46 -2.22 -10.84 8.98
C ALA A 46 -3.16 -11.57 8.01
N VAL A 47 -4.31 -10.98 7.67
CA VAL A 47 -5.25 -11.53 6.68
C VAL A 47 -4.59 -11.70 5.31
N LYS A 48 -3.87 -10.68 4.83
CA LYS A 48 -3.13 -10.74 3.55
C LYS A 48 -2.03 -11.81 3.55
N SER A 49 -1.36 -12.02 4.68
CA SER A 49 -0.22 -12.94 4.79
C SER A 49 -0.63 -14.41 4.98
N LEU A 50 -1.80 -14.66 5.57
CA LEU A 50 -2.23 -15.99 5.99
C LEU A 50 -3.37 -16.58 5.14
N CYS A 51 -4.21 -15.74 4.54
CA CYS A 51 -5.42 -16.18 3.84
C CYS A 51 -5.28 -16.05 2.32
N GLN A 52 -5.84 -17.01 1.57
CA GLN A 52 -6.00 -16.91 0.11
C GLN A 52 -7.27 -16.15 -0.26
N GLU A 53 -8.35 -16.39 0.48
CA GLU A 53 -9.67 -15.79 0.30
C GLU A 53 -10.12 -15.14 1.62
N ALA A 54 -10.98 -14.13 1.52
CA ALA A 54 -11.56 -13.48 2.68
C ALA A 54 -13.01 -13.07 2.41
N ILE A 55 -13.73 -12.88 3.50
CA ILE A 55 -15.08 -12.32 3.53
C ILE A 55 -15.05 -11.13 4.47
N LEU A 56 -15.51 -9.98 3.99
CA LEU A 56 -15.66 -8.77 4.78
C LEU A 56 -17.12 -8.62 5.22
N LEU A 57 -17.31 -8.48 6.52
CA LEU A 57 -18.62 -8.31 7.14
C LEU A 57 -18.79 -6.88 7.68
N GLU A 58 -19.94 -6.29 7.44
CA GLU A 58 -20.38 -5.04 8.08
C GLU A 58 -21.79 -5.23 8.63
N LYS A 59 -21.98 -4.98 9.93
CA LYS A 59 -23.28 -5.13 10.63
C LYS A 59 -23.95 -6.48 10.37
N GLY A 60 -23.15 -7.55 10.35
CA GLY A 60 -23.62 -8.92 10.14
C GLY A 60 -23.97 -9.26 8.69
N ARG A 61 -23.60 -8.42 7.70
CA ARG A 61 -23.81 -8.69 6.28
C ARG A 61 -22.49 -8.74 5.54
N THR A 62 -22.37 -9.68 4.60
CA THR A 62 -21.25 -9.72 3.66
C THR A 62 -21.33 -8.51 2.74
N ILE A 63 -20.29 -7.69 2.77
CA ILE A 63 -20.15 -6.52 1.90
C ILE A 63 -19.10 -6.74 0.81
N LYS A 64 -18.19 -7.70 0.98
CA LYS A 64 -17.26 -8.15 -0.06
C LYS A 64 -16.75 -9.56 0.23
N GLU A 65 -16.51 -10.33 -0.81
CA GLU A 65 -15.85 -11.63 -0.76
C GLU A 65 -14.91 -11.77 -1.96
N GLY A 66 -13.90 -12.63 -1.85
CA GLY A 66 -12.94 -12.90 -2.90
C GLY A 66 -11.52 -13.09 -2.36
N LYS A 67 -10.51 -12.78 -3.16
CA LYS A 67 -9.11 -12.89 -2.72
C LYS A 67 -8.87 -12.03 -1.48
N ALA A 68 -8.11 -12.57 -0.53
CA ALA A 68 -7.85 -11.91 0.74
C ALA A 68 -7.28 -10.50 0.56
N GLU A 69 -6.43 -10.31 -0.45
CA GLU A 69 -5.84 -9.01 -0.80
C GLU A 69 -6.86 -8.00 -1.34
N ASP A 70 -7.74 -8.40 -2.25
CA ASP A 70 -8.79 -7.53 -2.81
C ASP A 70 -9.78 -7.07 -1.72
N VAL A 71 -10.12 -8.00 -0.81
CA VAL A 71 -11.03 -7.76 0.31
C VAL A 71 -10.37 -6.85 1.35
N ALA A 72 -9.09 -7.09 1.65
CA ALA A 72 -8.29 -6.26 2.53
C ALA A 72 -8.13 -4.81 2.01
N ASN A 73 -7.89 -4.64 0.70
CA ASN A 73 -7.78 -3.32 0.08
C ASN A 73 -9.11 -2.56 0.15
N TYR A 74 -10.23 -3.23 -0.11
CA TYR A 74 -11.56 -2.64 0.02
C TYR A 74 -11.87 -2.23 1.47
N TYR A 75 -11.49 -3.06 2.44
CA TYR A 75 -11.64 -2.73 3.87
C TYR A 75 -10.81 -1.52 4.28
N HIS A 76 -9.55 -1.42 3.83
CA HIS A 76 -8.73 -0.21 4.04
C HIS A 76 -9.40 1.06 3.49
N GLY A 77 -9.98 0.98 2.29
CA GLY A 77 -10.74 2.09 1.71
C GLY A 77 -11.93 2.51 2.57
N LEU A 78 -12.63 1.56 3.20
CA LEU A 78 -13.74 1.86 4.12
C LEU A 78 -13.28 2.49 5.43
N LEU A 79 -12.14 2.05 5.99
CA LEU A 79 -11.59 2.64 7.21
C LEU A 79 -11.19 4.10 7.00
N ALA A 80 -10.50 4.39 5.89
CA ALA A 80 -10.14 5.76 5.52
C ALA A 80 -11.37 6.69 5.44
N GLN A 81 -12.46 6.21 4.81
CA GLN A 81 -13.73 6.95 4.76
C GLN A 81 -14.38 7.14 6.13
N ASN A 82 -14.28 6.16 7.03
CA ASN A 82 -14.88 6.24 8.36
C ASN A 82 -14.11 7.20 9.28
N GLU A 83 -12.80 7.33 9.11
CA GLU A 83 -11.99 8.34 9.79
C GLU A 83 -12.30 9.76 9.27
N GLN A 84 -12.47 9.93 7.95
CA GLN A 84 -12.92 11.18 7.34
C GLN A 84 -14.34 11.58 7.77
N LYS A 85 -15.28 10.63 7.88
CA LYS A 85 -16.66 10.88 8.36
C LYS A 85 -16.71 11.27 9.84
N LYS A 86 -15.83 10.70 10.68
CA LYS A 86 -15.71 11.12 12.10
C LYS A 86 -15.11 12.52 12.24
N ALA A 87 -14.34 12.99 11.26
CA ALA A 87 -13.80 14.34 11.19
C ALA A 87 -14.78 15.40 10.63
N GLY A 88 -16.04 15.02 10.36
CA GLY A 88 -17.13 15.97 10.13
C GLY A 88 -17.06 16.72 8.80
N PHE A 89 -17.25 16.01 7.68
CA PHE A 89 -17.67 16.65 6.42
C PHE A 89 -18.95 16.02 5.88
N SER A 90 -19.96 16.89 5.75
CA SER A 90 -21.30 16.59 5.28
C SER A 90 -21.35 16.85 3.78
N GLY A 91 -21.72 15.86 2.97
CA GLY A 91 -21.79 16.04 1.51
C GLY A 91 -22.59 14.95 0.83
N ALA A 92 -23.85 15.24 0.54
CA ALA A 92 -24.87 14.38 -0.02
C ALA A 92 -24.57 13.87 -1.46
N GLY A 93 -25.17 12.72 -1.82
CA GLY A 93 -25.61 12.47 -3.20
C GLY A 93 -25.11 11.18 -3.84
N GLN A 94 -25.91 10.12 -3.76
CA GLN A 94 -25.76 8.86 -4.48
C GLN A 94 -26.37 8.93 -5.88
N LYS A 95 -25.78 8.22 -6.85
CA LYS A 95 -26.50 7.33 -7.80
C LYS A 95 -25.51 6.43 -8.57
N LYS A 96 -26.01 5.22 -8.87
CA LYS A 96 -25.30 3.99 -9.27
C LYS A 96 -24.99 3.91 -10.77
N GLU A 97 -23.89 3.22 -11.06
CA GLU A 97 -23.37 2.81 -12.37
C GLU A 97 -24.13 1.63 -13.00
N LYS A 98 -23.87 1.41 -14.30
CA LYS A 98 -23.81 0.08 -14.91
C LYS A 98 -22.52 -0.03 -15.74
N GLU A 99 -21.77 -1.09 -15.48
CA GLU A 99 -20.51 -1.52 -16.08
C GLU A 99 -20.71 -2.07 -17.51
N GLU A 100 -19.68 -1.94 -18.36
CA GLU A 100 -19.36 -2.95 -19.39
C GLU A 100 -17.86 -2.85 -19.83
N LYS A 101 -17.15 -3.99 -19.76
CA LYS A 101 -15.80 -4.29 -20.30
C LYS A 101 -15.88 -4.46 -21.84
N PRO A 102 -14.80 -4.48 -22.69
CA PRO A 102 -13.52 -5.15 -22.42
C PRO A 102 -12.24 -4.72 -23.21
N ALA A 103 -11.15 -5.45 -22.90
CA ALA A 103 -10.13 -6.02 -23.81
C ALA A 103 -8.75 -5.33 -23.96
N SER A 104 -7.76 -6.20 -23.86
CA SER A 104 -6.31 -6.05 -23.73
C SER A 104 -5.56 -5.91 -25.05
N ASP A 105 -4.37 -5.28 -25.05
CA ASP A 105 -3.19 -5.95 -25.61
C ASP A 105 -1.84 -5.45 -25.04
N LYS A 106 -0.85 -6.34 -25.14
CA LYS A 106 0.40 -6.47 -24.38
C LYS A 106 1.58 -5.67 -24.94
N THR A 107 2.48 -5.24 -24.04
CA THR A 107 3.94 -5.32 -24.24
C THR A 107 4.66 -5.33 -22.90
N ASP A 108 5.41 -6.41 -22.66
CA ASP A 108 6.21 -6.71 -21.47
C ASP A 108 7.52 -5.91 -21.41
N LEU A 109 7.94 -5.54 -20.19
CA LEU A 109 9.31 -5.74 -19.65
C LEU A 109 9.37 -5.29 -18.17
N ASN A 110 9.72 -6.24 -17.29
CA ASN A 110 9.99 -6.11 -15.84
C ASN A 110 8.83 -5.81 -14.88
N ASN A 111 7.91 -6.76 -14.70
CA ASN A 111 7.29 -6.95 -13.38
C ASN A 111 6.74 -8.37 -13.22
N SER A 112 7.50 -9.24 -12.56
CA SER A 112 6.95 -10.50 -12.05
C SER A 112 6.07 -10.17 -10.85
N ALA A 113 4.76 -10.06 -11.09
CA ALA A 113 3.66 -9.98 -10.12
C ALA A 113 3.39 -8.62 -9.42
N ALA A 114 3.50 -7.49 -10.12
CA ALA A 114 2.87 -6.26 -9.66
C ALA A 114 1.34 -6.37 -9.87
N HIS A 115 0.57 -6.30 -8.78
CA HIS A 115 -0.88 -6.29 -8.84
C HIS A 115 -1.36 -4.89 -9.25
N ARG A 116 -2.22 -4.81 -10.27
CA ARG A 116 -2.70 -3.55 -10.85
C ARG A 116 -4.21 -3.55 -10.95
N VAL A 117 -4.86 -2.50 -10.46
CA VAL A 117 -6.31 -2.31 -10.51
C VAL A 117 -6.64 -0.86 -10.79
N GLY A 118 -7.71 -0.59 -11.51
CA GLY A 118 -8.14 0.78 -11.80
C GLY A 118 -9.04 0.84 -13.02
N THR A 119 -9.69 1.98 -13.21
CA THR A 119 -10.62 2.23 -14.32
C THR A 119 -9.88 2.52 -15.64
N GLY A 120 -8.63 3.01 -15.59
CA GLY A 120 -7.70 3.08 -16.71
C GLY A 120 -7.65 4.41 -17.49
N GLU A 121 -8.46 5.41 -17.14
CA GLU A 121 -8.50 6.72 -17.79
C GLU A 121 -7.19 7.49 -17.58
N VAL A 122 -6.52 7.29 -16.45
CA VAL A 122 -5.14 7.73 -16.20
C VAL A 122 -4.35 6.51 -15.81
N PHE A 123 -3.20 6.29 -16.45
CA PHE A 123 -2.34 5.16 -16.14
C PHE A 123 -0.96 5.61 -15.71
N ILE A 124 -0.42 4.94 -14.70
CA ILE A 124 0.96 5.06 -14.29
C ILE A 124 1.82 4.37 -15.36
N ASP A 125 2.65 5.18 -16.01
CA ASP A 125 3.55 4.76 -17.08
C ASP A 125 4.93 4.37 -16.53
N ALA A 126 5.42 5.08 -15.51
CA ALA A 126 6.68 4.76 -14.86
C ALA A 126 6.73 5.20 -13.40
N VAL A 127 7.37 4.38 -12.56
CA VAL A 127 7.79 4.76 -11.21
C VAL A 127 9.30 4.60 -11.12
N LEU A 128 9.99 5.68 -10.77
CA LEU A 128 11.46 5.74 -10.74
C LEU A 128 11.93 6.29 -9.40
N LEU A 129 13.07 5.81 -8.94
CA LEU A 129 13.74 6.31 -7.75
C LEU A 129 15.05 6.99 -8.15
N GLN A 130 15.30 8.22 -7.68
CA GLN A 130 16.48 9.01 -8.04
C GLN A 130 17.16 9.65 -6.83
N ASP A 131 18.46 9.91 -6.95
CA ASP A 131 19.20 10.77 -6.03
C ASP A 131 18.97 12.27 -6.33
N THR A 132 19.61 13.15 -5.57
CA THR A 132 19.55 14.60 -5.76
C THR A 132 20.22 15.10 -7.04
N ALA A 133 21.05 14.28 -7.68
CA ALA A 133 21.68 14.57 -8.96
C ALA A 133 20.87 14.04 -10.16
N GLY A 134 19.75 13.34 -9.91
CA GLY A 134 18.87 12.77 -10.94
C GLY A 134 19.29 11.38 -11.42
N ASN A 135 20.27 10.74 -10.79
CA ASN A 135 20.68 9.37 -11.16
C ASN A 135 19.68 8.35 -10.65
N LEU A 136 19.33 7.36 -11.48
CA LEU A 136 18.44 6.26 -11.08
C LEU A 136 19.08 5.36 -10.02
N LEU A 137 18.33 5.07 -8.96
CA LEU A 137 18.76 4.29 -7.80
C LEU A 137 18.08 2.94 -7.77
N LYS A 138 18.87 1.85 -7.70
CA LYS A 138 18.38 0.50 -7.36
C LYS A 138 18.45 0.21 -5.86
N SER A 139 19.22 1.02 -5.13
CA SER A 139 19.48 0.89 -3.71
C SER A 139 19.74 2.26 -3.11
N VAL A 140 19.44 2.41 -1.82
CA VAL A 140 19.48 3.68 -1.09
C VAL A 140 20.32 3.52 0.17
N GLN A 141 21.08 4.55 0.53
CA GLN A 141 21.78 4.61 1.81
C GLN A 141 20.84 5.08 2.93
N PHE A 142 21.07 4.62 4.16
CA PHE A 142 20.36 5.12 5.33
C PHE A 142 20.41 6.66 5.41
N ASN A 143 19.25 7.31 5.59
CA ASN A 143 19.11 8.77 5.61
C ASN A 143 19.54 9.50 4.33
N GLN A 144 19.59 8.82 3.19
CA GLN A 144 19.80 9.46 1.89
C GLN A 144 18.55 10.22 1.46
N ASP A 145 18.75 11.42 0.91
CA ASP A 145 17.71 12.20 0.25
C ASP A 145 17.45 11.63 -1.16
N VAL A 146 16.19 11.32 -1.45
CA VAL A 146 15.76 10.70 -2.72
C VAL A 146 14.51 11.38 -3.28
N SER A 147 14.28 11.16 -4.57
CA SER A 147 13.05 11.54 -5.27
C SER A 147 12.38 10.30 -5.86
N ILE A 148 11.11 10.10 -5.57
CA ILE A 148 10.24 9.10 -6.21
C ILE A 148 9.46 9.83 -7.30
N LEU A 149 9.72 9.49 -8.56
CA LEU A 149 9.06 10.06 -9.72
C LEU A 149 7.96 9.12 -10.17
N VAL A 150 6.74 9.64 -10.25
CA VAL A 150 5.56 8.95 -10.77
C VAL A 150 5.17 9.65 -12.06
N ARG A 151 5.40 8.99 -13.19
CA ARG A 151 4.93 9.46 -14.50
C ARG A 151 3.60 8.80 -14.80
N MET A 152 2.60 9.61 -15.09
CA MET A 152 1.26 9.18 -15.46
C MET A 152 0.84 9.80 -16.79
N LYS A 153 -0.02 9.10 -17.52
CA LYS A 153 -0.57 9.52 -18.79
C LYS A 153 -2.09 9.41 -18.77
N ALA A 154 -2.78 10.48 -19.18
CA ALA A 154 -4.20 10.44 -19.42
C ALA A 154 -4.50 9.78 -20.77
N ARG A 155 -5.44 8.83 -20.78
CA ARG A 155 -6.04 8.25 -21.99
C ARG A 155 -7.33 8.96 -22.38
N ASP A 156 -8.04 9.50 -21.40
CA ASP A 156 -9.25 10.28 -21.59
C ASP A 156 -9.15 11.57 -20.78
N LYS A 157 -9.98 12.56 -21.11
CA LYS A 157 -10.13 13.74 -20.26
C LYS A 157 -10.59 13.30 -18.87
N CYS A 158 -9.77 13.56 -17.87
CA CYS A 158 -9.99 13.08 -16.52
C CYS A 158 -10.13 14.24 -15.52
N ARG A 159 -10.81 13.95 -14.41
CA ARG A 159 -10.95 14.89 -13.30
C ARG A 159 -9.60 15.14 -12.63
N PRO A 160 -9.49 16.17 -11.78
CA PRO A 160 -8.29 16.42 -10.99
C PRO A 160 -7.88 15.14 -10.24
N ALA A 161 -6.64 14.70 -10.49
CA ALA A 161 -6.14 13.48 -9.88
C ALA A 161 -5.60 13.74 -8.47
N VAL A 162 -5.67 12.73 -7.62
CA VAL A 162 -4.93 12.60 -6.38
C VAL A 162 -3.94 11.46 -6.56
N VAL A 163 -2.64 11.76 -6.40
CA VAL A 163 -1.59 10.75 -6.53
C VAL A 163 -1.08 10.37 -5.14
N GLY A 164 -1.25 9.11 -4.79
CA GLY A 164 -0.76 8.51 -3.55
C GLY A 164 0.52 7.73 -3.76
N CYS A 165 1.39 7.74 -2.75
CA CYS A 165 2.62 6.97 -2.71
C CYS A 165 2.76 6.31 -1.34
N LEU A 166 2.97 5.00 -1.32
CA LEU A 166 3.19 4.19 -0.12
C LEU A 166 4.55 3.50 -0.21
N ILE A 167 5.26 3.41 0.90
CA ILE A 167 6.45 2.57 1.05
C ILE A 167 6.14 1.46 2.04
N ARG A 168 6.33 0.21 1.59
CA ARG A 168 6.07 -1.01 2.35
C ARG A 168 7.34 -1.76 2.64
N ASP A 169 7.34 -2.53 3.72
CA ASP A 169 8.39 -3.53 3.95
C ASP A 169 8.16 -4.81 3.13
N ARG A 170 9.13 -5.73 3.17
CA ARG A 170 9.05 -7.04 2.50
C ARG A 170 7.85 -7.92 2.88
N PHE A 171 7.12 -7.59 3.94
CA PHE A 171 5.92 -8.31 4.39
C PHE A 171 4.63 -7.59 3.97
N GLY A 172 4.75 -6.48 3.23
CA GLY A 172 3.63 -5.68 2.75
C GLY A 172 3.05 -4.73 3.80
N ILE A 173 3.76 -4.51 4.92
CA ILE A 173 3.31 -3.56 5.94
C ILE A 173 3.61 -2.14 5.46
N ASP A 174 2.59 -1.28 5.43
CA ASP A 174 2.72 0.15 5.15
C ASP A 174 3.57 0.82 6.24
N LEU A 175 4.71 1.38 5.86
CA LEU A 175 5.61 2.09 6.78
C LEU A 175 5.50 3.60 6.64
N LEU A 176 5.41 4.08 5.40
CA LEU A 176 5.31 5.49 5.06
C LEU A 176 4.28 5.64 3.95
N GLY A 177 3.55 6.75 3.96
CA GLY A 177 2.53 6.99 2.96
C GLY A 177 2.06 8.43 2.99
N THR A 178 1.81 8.98 1.80
CA THR A 178 1.11 10.25 1.65
C THR A 178 0.40 10.29 0.29
N ASN A 179 -0.34 11.36 0.04
CA ASN A 179 -0.87 11.68 -1.27
C ASN A 179 -0.85 13.19 -1.51
N THR A 180 -1.01 13.60 -2.77
CA THR A 180 -0.96 15.01 -3.16
C THR A 180 -1.97 15.87 -2.41
N ALA A 181 -3.19 15.37 -2.16
CA ALA A 181 -4.23 16.13 -1.47
C ALA A 181 -3.89 16.39 0.01
N VAL A 182 -3.35 15.38 0.72
CA VAL A 182 -2.91 15.49 2.13
C VAL A 182 -1.77 16.50 2.28
N GLU A 183 -0.85 16.54 1.31
CA GLU A 183 0.26 17.52 1.28
C GLU A 183 -0.17 18.90 0.73
N GLY A 184 -1.46 19.12 0.49
CA GLY A 184 -2.00 20.40 0.04
C GLY A 184 -1.74 20.72 -1.44
N LEU A 185 -1.35 19.73 -2.25
CA LEU A 185 -1.13 19.86 -3.68
C LEU A 185 -2.37 19.41 -4.47
N GLN A 186 -3.05 20.36 -5.10
CA GLN A 186 -4.11 20.07 -6.06
C GLN A 186 -3.50 19.89 -7.45
N LEU A 187 -3.81 18.77 -8.10
CA LEU A 187 -3.38 18.53 -9.47
C LEU A 187 -4.39 19.12 -10.46
N PRO A 188 -3.95 19.61 -11.62
CA PRO A 188 -4.86 20.07 -12.65
C PRO A 188 -5.66 18.90 -13.25
N GLU A 189 -6.76 19.23 -13.95
CA GLU A 189 -7.35 18.31 -14.91
C GLU A 189 -6.33 17.97 -15.99
N MET A 190 -6.40 16.75 -16.53
CA MET A 190 -5.55 16.32 -17.64
C MET A 190 -6.40 16.09 -18.88
N GLU A 191 -5.88 16.51 -20.02
CA GLU A 191 -6.47 16.23 -21.32
C GLU A 191 -5.98 14.87 -21.87
N GLU A 192 -6.73 14.31 -22.83
CA GLU A 192 -6.35 13.05 -23.48
C GLU A 192 -4.92 13.12 -24.05
N GLY A 193 -4.11 12.11 -23.72
CA GLY A 193 -2.73 11.97 -24.16
C GLY A 193 -1.71 12.75 -23.32
N GLU A 194 -2.15 13.63 -22.42
CA GLU A 194 -1.27 14.46 -21.60
C GLU A 194 -0.41 13.62 -20.64
N LEU A 195 0.85 14.03 -20.46
CA LEU A 195 1.80 13.44 -19.55
C LEU A 195 1.99 14.34 -18.33
N CYS A 196 1.85 13.77 -17.14
CA CYS A 196 2.13 14.45 -15.88
C CYS A 196 3.16 13.65 -15.08
N THR A 197 4.10 14.34 -14.44
CA THR A 197 5.08 13.71 -13.55
C THR A 197 5.00 14.33 -12.17
N ILE A 198 4.70 13.50 -11.18
CA ILE A 198 4.68 13.89 -9.76
C ILE A 198 5.99 13.42 -9.12
N VAL A 199 6.59 14.28 -8.31
CA VAL A 199 7.88 13.99 -7.65
C VAL A 199 7.72 14.10 -6.14
N PHE A 200 7.75 12.96 -5.46
CA PHE A 200 7.78 12.90 -4.00
C PHE A 200 9.23 12.94 -3.54
N ARG A 201 9.61 13.99 -2.80
CA ARG A 201 10.97 14.13 -2.26
C ARG A 201 10.97 13.82 -0.78
N MET A 202 11.91 12.98 -0.35
CA MET A 202 12.03 12.62 1.05
C MET A 202 13.44 12.22 1.43
N ARG A 203 13.74 12.35 2.72
CA ARG A 203 14.88 11.67 3.34
C ARG A 203 14.45 10.28 3.77
N VAL A 204 15.09 9.23 3.30
CA VAL A 204 14.70 7.83 3.61
C VAL A 204 15.12 7.47 5.05
N PRO A 205 14.18 7.37 6.00
CA PRO A 205 14.49 7.10 7.40
C PRO A 205 14.46 5.59 7.70
N LEU A 206 14.68 4.74 6.69
CA LEU A 206 14.50 3.29 6.77
C LEU A 206 15.82 2.60 7.11
N LEU A 207 15.75 1.53 7.90
CA LEU A 207 16.90 0.66 8.17
C LEU A 207 17.23 -0.27 7.01
N LYS A 208 18.32 -1.03 7.15
CA LYS A 208 18.71 -2.07 6.20
C LYS A 208 17.54 -3.03 5.93
N GLY A 209 17.22 -3.23 4.66
CA GLY A 209 16.23 -4.20 4.21
C GLY A 209 15.70 -3.93 2.82
N SER A 210 14.77 -4.78 2.41
CA SER A 210 14.05 -4.70 1.13
C SER A 210 12.71 -4.01 1.33
N TYR A 211 12.41 -3.05 0.47
CA TYR A 211 11.21 -2.23 0.51
C TYR A 211 10.59 -2.09 -0.88
N SER A 212 9.28 -1.86 -0.92
CA SER A 212 8.55 -1.60 -2.16
C SER A 212 7.80 -0.28 -2.13
N ILE A 213 7.60 0.30 -3.31
CA ILE A 213 6.82 1.50 -3.55
C ILE A 213 5.52 1.06 -4.23
N THR A 214 4.39 1.40 -3.62
CA THR A 214 3.05 1.30 -4.23
C THR A 214 2.60 2.71 -4.58
N VAL A 215 1.99 2.87 -5.76
CA VAL A 215 1.50 4.16 -6.24
C VAL A 215 0.06 4.02 -6.71
N ALA A 216 -0.76 5.02 -6.42
CA ALA A 216 -2.13 5.08 -6.90
C ALA A 216 -2.47 6.47 -7.45
N VAL A 217 -3.24 6.51 -8.52
CA VAL A 217 -3.86 7.70 -9.09
C VAL A 217 -5.37 7.52 -8.93
N GLY A 218 -6.00 8.38 -8.15
CA GLY A 218 -7.46 8.47 -8.03
C GLY A 218 -7.92 9.89 -8.35
N TYR A 219 -9.20 10.18 -8.18
CA TYR A 219 -9.76 11.53 -8.38
C TYR A 219 -10.71 11.95 -7.26
N ASP A 220 -10.96 11.07 -6.30
CA ASP A 220 -11.85 11.32 -5.19
C ASP A 220 -11.08 10.99 -3.89
N PRO A 221 -10.70 11.99 -3.08
CA PRO A 221 -10.06 11.74 -1.80
C PRO A 221 -11.01 11.07 -0.78
N ASP A 222 -12.33 11.11 -1.03
CA ASP A 222 -13.37 10.57 -0.17
C ASP A 222 -13.97 9.24 -0.69
N ARG A 223 -13.58 8.78 -1.89
CA ARG A 223 -14.01 7.49 -2.48
C ARG A 223 -12.82 6.74 -3.09
N PRO A 224 -12.75 5.40 -2.98
CA PRO A 224 -11.61 4.61 -3.41
C PRO A 224 -11.71 4.28 -4.91
N LEU A 225 -12.02 5.30 -5.73
CA LEU A 225 -12.03 5.17 -7.18
C LEU A 225 -10.67 5.57 -7.71
N PHE A 226 -9.93 4.55 -8.14
CA PHE A 226 -8.61 4.70 -8.70
C PHE A 226 -8.69 4.61 -10.22
N TYR A 227 -8.12 5.62 -10.89
CA TYR A 227 -7.77 5.49 -12.29
C TYR A 227 -6.76 4.37 -12.48
N ASP A 228 -5.78 4.29 -11.59
CA ASP A 228 -4.78 3.24 -11.60
C ASP A 228 -4.10 3.09 -10.23
N TRP A 229 -4.06 1.87 -9.73
CA TRP A 229 -3.37 1.46 -8.52
C TRP A 229 -2.38 0.38 -8.89
N LEU A 230 -1.11 0.61 -8.58
CA LEU A 230 -0.01 -0.28 -8.92
C LEU A 230 0.77 -0.65 -7.65
N ASP A 231 0.57 -1.89 -7.20
CA ASP A 231 1.30 -2.46 -6.08
C ASP A 231 2.69 -2.90 -6.49
N ASN A 232 3.67 -2.69 -5.60
CA ASN A 232 5.07 -3.03 -5.82
C ASN A 232 5.62 -2.46 -7.15
N ALA A 233 5.20 -1.24 -7.50
CA ALA A 233 5.60 -0.52 -8.69
C ALA A 233 7.13 -0.37 -8.81
N TYR A 234 7.82 -0.29 -7.68
CA TYR A 234 9.28 -0.29 -7.61
C TYR A 234 9.77 -0.99 -6.35
N VAL A 235 10.84 -1.78 -6.45
CA VAL A 235 11.48 -2.45 -5.30
C VAL A 235 12.91 -1.96 -5.16
N PHE A 236 13.32 -1.63 -3.94
CA PHE A 236 14.66 -1.13 -3.65
C PHE A 236 15.20 -1.67 -2.33
N GLU A 237 16.52 -1.76 -2.24
CA GLU A 237 17.23 -2.14 -1.02
C GLU A 237 17.77 -0.91 -0.29
N VAL A 238 17.73 -0.95 1.04
CA VAL A 238 18.37 0.05 1.89
C VAL A 238 19.61 -0.55 2.53
N PHE A 239 20.73 0.16 2.44
CA PHE A 239 21.99 -0.21 3.08
C PHE A 239 22.03 0.26 4.55
N PRO A 240 22.79 -0.43 5.42
CA PRO A 240 22.91 -0.04 6.81
C PRO A 240 23.58 1.34 6.97
N PRO A 241 23.37 2.03 8.11
CA PRO A 241 24.09 3.27 8.41
C PRO A 241 25.61 3.09 8.29
N ALA A 242 26.30 4.06 7.69
CA ALA A 242 27.76 4.03 7.52
C ALA A 242 28.53 4.04 8.87
N HIS A 243 27.86 4.46 9.95
CA HIS A 243 28.44 4.53 11.30
C HIS A 243 27.78 3.50 12.22
N ARG A 244 28.42 3.15 13.34
CA ARG A 244 27.89 2.25 14.39
C ARG A 244 26.61 2.76 15.11
N LYS A 245 25.85 3.65 14.48
CA LYS A 245 24.58 4.14 15.01
C LYS A 245 23.61 2.96 15.10
N VAL A 246 23.35 2.53 16.33
CA VAL A 246 22.35 1.52 16.62
C VAL A 246 20.98 2.18 16.49
N VAL A 247 20.16 1.64 15.60
CA VAL A 247 18.76 2.03 15.45
C VAL A 247 17.93 0.83 15.88
N ASN A 248 17.03 1.05 16.83
CA ASN A 248 16.27 -0.03 17.47
C ASN A 248 15.00 -0.41 16.70
N CYS A 249 14.52 0.44 15.79
CA CYS A 249 13.25 0.31 15.09
C CYS A 249 13.44 0.44 13.57
N LYS A 250 12.46 -0.02 12.78
CA LYS A 250 12.47 0.03 11.30
C LYS A 250 12.63 1.43 10.72
N LEU A 251 12.15 2.44 11.44
CA LEU A 251 12.21 3.85 11.08
C LEU A 251 13.11 4.61 12.08
N HIS A 252 13.87 5.56 11.56
CA HIS A 252 14.69 6.48 12.34
C HIS A 252 14.44 7.93 11.95
N LEU A 253 13.78 8.67 12.82
CA LEU A 253 13.74 10.13 12.74
C LEU A 253 14.86 10.74 13.61
N PRO A 254 15.44 11.89 13.22
CA PRO A 254 16.35 12.62 14.08
C PRO A 254 15.67 13.00 15.40
N ILE A 255 16.30 12.68 16.54
CA ILE A 255 15.81 13.03 17.87
C ILE A 255 16.88 13.88 18.55
N ASN A 256 16.50 15.09 18.96
CA ASN A 256 17.33 15.97 19.78
C ASN A 256 17.08 15.64 21.26
N ILE A 257 18.15 15.50 22.04
CA ILE A 257 18.09 15.19 23.47
C ILE A 257 18.78 16.32 24.22
N GLU A 258 18.04 16.98 25.10
CA GLU A 258 18.53 18.07 25.94
C GLU A 258 18.43 17.66 27.41
N ILE A 259 19.43 18.02 28.21
CA ILE A 259 19.44 17.78 29.65
C ILE A 259 19.46 19.14 30.34
N TYR A 260 18.39 19.45 31.06
CA TYR A 260 18.32 20.59 31.95
C TYR A 260 18.77 20.13 33.35
N LYS A 261 19.73 20.85 33.95
CA LYS A 261 20.22 20.61 35.31
C LYS A 261 19.69 21.67 36.26
#